data_AF-A0A645AD95-F1
#
_entry.id   AF-A0A645AD95-F1
#
_cell.length_a   1.000
_cell.length_b   1.000
_cell.length_c   1.000
_cell.angle_alpha   90.00
_cell.angle_beta   90.00
_cell.angle_gamma   90.00
#
_symmetry.space_group_name_H-M   'P 1'
#
loop_
_entity.id
_entity.type
_entity.pdbx_description
1 polymer ?
#
loop_
_entity_poly.entity_id
_entity_poly.type
_entity_poly.pdbx_seq_one_letter_code
_entity_poly.pdbx_strand_id
1 'polypeptide(L)'
;MSQISGASSTSVGGYADRAEGIKEEITSAQFDVDDDRTLDEVVNWLLDMNYIPSFCTACYREGRTGDRFMALCKNGQIANCCQPNAIMTLKEYLEDYASESTKESGENLIKKEVKKIPKDKVREIVEERLIKITSGERDFRF
;
A
#
# COMPACT_ATOMS: atom_id res chain seq x y z
N MET A 1 4.58 13.37 -4.89
CA MET A 1 5.43 12.22 -4.51
C MET A 1 4.65 10.94 -4.80
N SER A 2 5.25 9.89 -5.36
CA SER A 2 4.55 8.64 -5.72
C SER A 2 4.92 7.44 -4.84
N GLN A 3 5.96 7.55 -4.02
CA GLN A 3 6.41 6.53 -3.07
C GLN A 3 6.96 7.22 -1.81
N ILE A 4 6.75 6.60 -0.66
CA ILE A 4 7.24 7.07 0.64
C ILE A 4 7.57 5.83 1.48
N SER A 5 8.63 5.91 2.29
CA SER A 5 8.95 4.89 3.29
C SER A 5 8.20 5.18 4.58
N GLY A 6 7.61 4.16 5.22
CA GLY A 6 6.96 4.27 6.53
C GLY A 6 7.63 3.34 7.55
N ALA A 7 7.66 3.75 8.82
CA ALA A 7 8.27 2.99 9.92
C ALA A 7 9.71 2.54 9.66
N SER A 8 10.51 3.38 9.00
CA SER A 8 11.90 3.06 8.65
C SER A 8 12.77 2.77 9.88
N SER A 9 13.74 1.87 9.74
CA SER A 9 14.89 1.76 10.63
C SER A 9 16.16 1.88 9.77
N THR A 10 17.05 2.80 10.15
CA THR A 10 18.28 3.12 9.40
C THR A 10 19.53 2.50 10.02
N SER A 11 19.37 1.80 11.15
CA SER A 11 20.40 1.08 11.90
C SER A 11 20.47 -0.39 11.48
N VAL A 12 21.67 -0.97 11.48
CA VAL A 12 21.83 -2.41 11.31
C VAL A 12 21.19 -3.13 12.51
N GLY A 13 20.17 -3.96 12.25
CA GLY A 13 19.43 -4.67 13.29
C GLY A 13 18.28 -3.89 13.92
N GLY A 14 18.09 -2.61 13.57
CA GLY A 14 17.22 -1.72 14.33
C GLY A 14 15.71 -2.05 14.33
N TYR A 15 15.21 -2.87 13.39
CA TYR A 15 13.83 -3.38 13.47
C TYR A 15 13.64 -4.36 14.64
N ALA A 16 14.64 -5.22 14.91
CA ALA A 16 14.60 -6.15 16.04
C ALA A 16 14.74 -5.39 17.37
N ASP A 17 15.71 -4.47 17.44
CA ASP A 17 15.93 -3.63 18.61
C ASP A 17 14.68 -2.83 18.99
N ARG A 18 14.00 -2.24 17.98
CA ARG A 18 12.72 -1.54 18.18
C ARG A 18 11.63 -2.46 18.72
N ALA A 19 11.52 -3.68 18.20
CA ALA A 19 10.55 -4.66 18.68
C ALA A 19 10.81 -5.11 20.13
N GLU A 20 12.09 -5.13 20.54
CA GLU A 20 12.52 -5.47 21.90
C GLU A 20 12.57 -4.24 22.86
N GLY A 21 12.26 -3.04 22.36
CA GLY A 21 12.31 -1.80 23.14
C GLY A 21 13.73 -1.37 23.55
N ILE A 22 14.75 -1.89 22.86
CA ILE A 22 16.15 -1.55 23.09
C ILE A 22 16.37 -0.12 22.60
N LYS A 23 16.86 0.75 23.49
CA LYS A 23 17.23 2.12 23.14
C LYS A 23 18.57 2.10 22.42
N GLU A 24 18.66 2.74 21.27
CA GLU A 24 19.89 2.86 20.48
C GLU A 24 20.92 3.75 21.23
N GLU A 25 21.67 3.20 22.18
CA GLU A 25 22.72 3.94 22.92
C GLU A 25 23.98 4.19 22.06
N ILE A 26 24.24 3.35 21.06
CA ILE A 26 25.26 3.53 20.01
C ILE A 26 24.63 3.10 18.69
N THR A 27 24.27 4.07 17.87
CA THR A 27 23.50 3.83 16.65
C THR A 27 24.43 3.62 15.46
N SER A 28 24.19 2.53 14.71
CA SER A 28 24.79 2.30 13.39
C SER A 28 23.98 2.97 12.27
N ALA A 29 23.07 3.88 12.63
CA ALA A 29 22.20 4.57 11.69
C ALA A 29 22.99 5.24 10.58
N GLN A 30 22.52 5.02 9.35
CA GLN A 30 23.04 5.73 8.18
C GLN A 30 22.72 7.24 8.24
N PHE A 31 21.57 7.59 8.82
CA PHE A 31 21.08 8.95 9.03
C PHE A 31 19.95 8.95 10.08
N ASP A 32 19.70 10.12 10.66
CA ASP A 32 18.63 10.33 11.64
C ASP A 32 17.24 10.29 10.96
N VAL A 33 16.30 9.60 11.60
CA VAL A 33 14.92 9.49 11.10
C VAL A 33 14.07 10.59 11.74
N ASP A 34 13.58 11.51 10.93
CA ASP A 34 12.71 12.62 11.38
C ASP A 34 11.22 12.24 11.54
N ASP A 35 10.80 11.13 10.93
CA ASP A 35 9.44 10.59 11.01
C ASP A 35 9.45 9.20 11.64
N ASP A 36 9.16 9.16 12.94
CA ASP A 36 9.19 7.97 13.78
C ASP A 36 7.84 7.24 13.88
N ARG A 37 6.83 7.70 13.14
CA ARG A 37 5.51 7.10 13.10
C ARG A 37 5.57 5.63 12.69
N THR A 38 4.73 4.83 13.33
CA THR A 38 4.47 3.45 12.94
C THR A 38 3.86 3.39 11.54
N LEU A 39 3.91 2.21 10.92
CA LEU A 39 3.37 2.04 9.57
C LEU A 39 1.87 2.33 9.56
N ASP A 40 1.16 1.91 10.60
CA ASP A 40 -0.27 2.14 10.74
C ASP A 40 -0.62 3.63 10.87
N GLU A 41 0.16 4.39 11.65
CA GLU A 41 -0.01 5.85 11.75
C GLU A 41 0.25 6.57 10.43
N VAL A 42 1.27 6.14 9.66
CA VAL A 42 1.54 6.69 8.33
C VAL A 42 0.41 6.36 7.36
N VAL A 43 -0.08 5.11 7.37
CA VAL A 43 -1.22 4.69 6.52
C VAL A 43 -2.48 5.47 6.90
N ASN A 44 -2.83 5.56 8.18
CA ASN A 44 -4.00 6.29 8.64
C ASN A 44 -3.93 7.78 8.27
N TRP A 45 -2.77 8.41 8.47
CA TRP A 45 -2.55 9.80 8.07
C TRP A 45 -2.78 10.03 6.57
N LEU A 46 -2.32 9.11 5.72
CA LEU A 46 -2.57 9.19 4.28
C LEU A 46 -4.06 9.03 3.95
N LEU A 47 -4.76 8.13 4.64
CA LEU A 47 -6.21 7.93 4.48
C LEU A 47 -7.01 9.18 4.88
N ASP A 48 -6.64 9.84 5.98
CA ASP A 48 -7.27 11.09 6.45
C ASP A 48 -7.14 12.22 5.42
N MET A 49 -6.02 12.23 4.69
CA MET A 49 -5.78 13.15 3.58
C MET A 49 -6.47 12.75 2.26
N ASN A 50 -7.26 11.66 2.25
CA ASN A 50 -7.86 11.04 1.07
C ASN A 50 -6.85 10.57 0.01
N TYR A 51 -5.62 10.23 0.41
CA TYR A 51 -4.70 9.46 -0.43
C TYR A 51 -4.96 7.97 -0.28
N ILE A 52 -4.65 7.20 -1.32
CA ILE A 52 -4.74 5.73 -1.31
C ILE A 52 -3.34 5.12 -1.14
N PRO A 53 -2.97 4.65 0.06
CA PRO A 53 -1.76 3.86 0.25
C PRO A 53 -1.80 2.58 -0.59
N SER A 54 -0.65 2.13 -1.08
CA SER A 54 -0.57 0.99 -1.98
C SER A 54 0.70 0.19 -1.70
N PHE A 55 0.55 -1.13 -1.66
CA PHE A 55 1.66 -2.09 -1.51
C PHE A 55 1.84 -2.92 -2.79
N CYS A 56 1.42 -2.35 -3.93
CA CYS A 56 1.41 -3.02 -5.23
C CYS A 56 2.81 -3.39 -5.73
N THR A 57 2.95 -4.66 -6.12
CA THR A 57 4.15 -5.21 -6.80
C THR A 57 3.82 -5.79 -8.18
N ALA A 58 2.62 -5.54 -8.70
CA ALA A 58 2.10 -6.17 -9.91
C ALA A 58 2.93 -5.85 -11.17
N CYS A 59 3.56 -4.68 -11.27
CA CYS A 59 4.41 -4.37 -12.43
C CYS A 59 5.59 -5.33 -12.54
N TYR A 60 6.18 -5.71 -11.41
CA TYR A 60 7.27 -6.67 -11.37
C TYR A 60 6.80 -8.05 -11.84
N ARG A 61 5.68 -8.55 -11.31
CA ARG A 61 5.17 -9.89 -11.62
C ARG A 61 4.64 -10.05 -13.04
N GLU A 62 4.07 -9.00 -13.60
CA GLU A 62 3.55 -9.00 -14.98
C GLU A 62 4.63 -8.66 -16.03
N GLY A 63 5.91 -8.55 -15.62
CA GLY A 63 7.02 -8.24 -16.53
C GLY A 63 6.91 -6.85 -17.17
N ARG A 64 6.24 -5.91 -16.49
CA ARG A 64 6.10 -4.51 -16.88
C ARG A 64 7.27 -3.71 -16.33
N THR A 65 8.44 -3.90 -16.94
CA THR A 65 9.68 -3.19 -16.60
C THR A 65 10.20 -2.41 -17.82
N GLY A 66 11.01 -1.38 -17.59
CA GLY A 66 11.64 -0.60 -18.66
C GLY A 66 10.64 0.03 -19.65
N ASP A 67 10.85 -0.24 -20.93
CA ASP A 67 10.06 0.28 -22.05
C ASP A 67 8.60 -0.18 -22.02
N ARG A 68 8.33 -1.41 -21.57
CA ARG A 68 6.96 -1.95 -21.43
C ARG A 68 6.15 -1.18 -20.40
N PHE A 69 6.76 -0.83 -19.28
CA PHE A 69 6.13 0.04 -18.27
C PHE A 69 5.88 1.44 -18.84
N MET A 70 6.88 2.01 -19.52
CA MET A 70 6.74 3.35 -20.10
C MET A 70 5.66 3.42 -21.18
N ALA A 71 5.46 2.36 -21.96
CA ALA A 71 4.37 2.28 -22.93
C ALA A 71 2.99 2.38 -22.25
N LEU A 72 2.79 1.65 -21.14
CA LEU A 72 1.57 1.71 -20.32
C LEU A 72 1.34 3.07 -19.63
N CYS A 73 2.43 3.75 -19.24
CA CYS A 73 2.33 5.08 -18.67
C CYS A 73 1.91 6.10 -19.72
N LYS A 74 2.61 6.11 -20.85
CA LYS A 74 2.43 7.13 -21.91
C LYS A 74 1.08 7.01 -22.63
N ASN A 75 0.48 5.83 -22.66
CA ASN A 75 -0.84 5.61 -23.27
C ASN A 75 -2.02 5.79 -22.28
N GLY A 76 -1.75 6.23 -21.05
CA GLY A 76 -2.76 6.47 -20.02
C GLY A 76 -3.46 5.21 -19.49
N GLN A 77 -3.02 4.00 -19.89
CA GLN A 77 -3.65 2.76 -19.42
C GLN A 77 -3.26 2.40 -17.99
N ILE A 78 -2.23 3.07 -17.42
CA ILE A 78 -1.77 2.84 -16.05
C ILE A 78 -2.90 2.96 -15.00
N ALA A 79 -3.87 3.85 -15.21
CA ALA A 79 -5.00 4.00 -14.29
C ALA A 79 -5.87 2.73 -14.20
N ASN A 80 -5.94 1.95 -15.29
CA ASN A 80 -6.74 0.71 -15.34
C ASN A 80 -6.09 -0.47 -14.60
N CYS A 81 -4.84 -0.35 -14.16
CA CYS A 81 -4.17 -1.39 -13.37
C CYS A 81 -3.71 -0.87 -12.01
N CYS A 82 -3.14 0.33 -11.92
CA CYS A 82 -2.57 0.83 -10.67
C CYS A 82 -3.62 1.17 -9.62
N GLN A 83 -4.73 1.83 -9.98
CA GLN A 83 -5.79 2.12 -9.01
C GLN A 83 -6.47 0.83 -8.51
N PRO A 84 -6.88 -0.12 -9.37
CA PRO A 84 -7.36 -1.43 -8.91
C PRO A 84 -6.38 -2.16 -7.99
N ASN A 85 -5.09 -2.21 -8.34
CA ASN A 85 -4.08 -2.86 -7.51
C ASN A 85 -3.84 -2.13 -6.19
N ALA A 86 -3.93 -0.80 -6.16
CA ALA A 86 -3.85 -0.03 -4.92
C ALA A 86 -5.01 -0.35 -3.99
N ILE A 87 -6.24 -0.43 -4.51
CA ILE A 87 -7.43 -0.78 -3.72
C ILE A 87 -7.29 -2.18 -3.12
N MET A 88 -6.87 -3.17 -3.92
CA MET A 88 -6.72 -4.56 -3.46
C MET A 88 -5.60 -4.70 -2.42
N THR A 89 -4.42 -4.12 -2.66
CA THR A 89 -3.31 -4.23 -1.71
C THR A 89 -3.53 -3.42 -0.44
N LEU A 90 -4.26 -2.31 -0.51
CA LEU A 90 -4.74 -1.62 0.69
C LEU A 90 -5.67 -2.55 1.48
N LYS A 91 -6.66 -3.19 0.84
CA LYS A 91 -7.56 -4.13 1.51
C LYS A 91 -6.81 -5.27 2.21
N GLU A 92 -5.78 -5.83 1.57
CA GLU A 92 -4.93 -6.85 2.20
C GLU A 92 -4.27 -6.31 3.48
N TYR A 93 -3.68 -5.10 3.42
CA TYR A 93 -3.11 -4.44 4.59
C TYR A 93 -4.15 -4.24 5.71
N LEU A 94 -5.37 -3.83 5.36
CA LEU A 94 -6.45 -3.61 6.34
C LEU A 94 -6.92 -4.90 7.03
N GLU A 95 -6.83 -6.05 6.35
CA GLU A 95 -7.18 -7.33 6.95
C GLU A 95 -6.04 -7.94 7.77
N ASP A 96 -4.79 -7.71 7.37
CA ASP A 96 -3.64 -8.41 7.94
C ASP A 96 -2.92 -7.65 9.05
N TYR A 97 -2.92 -6.32 9.01
CA TYR A 97 -2.00 -5.50 9.83
C TYR A 97 -2.62 -4.26 10.48
N ALA A 98 -3.72 -3.73 9.93
CA ALA A 98 -4.23 -2.43 10.35
C ALA A 98 -4.89 -2.45 11.73
N SER A 99 -4.80 -1.32 12.44
CA SER A 99 -5.65 -1.08 13.61
C SER A 99 -7.12 -0.88 13.20
N GLU A 100 -8.04 -0.99 14.17
CA GLU A 100 -9.47 -0.80 13.90
C GLU A 100 -9.80 0.59 13.33
N SER A 101 -9.14 1.65 13.80
CA SER A 101 -9.33 3.00 13.26
C SER A 101 -8.88 3.11 11.81
N THR A 102 -7.71 2.54 11.50
CA THR A 102 -7.16 2.54 10.14
C THR A 102 -8.03 1.69 9.21
N LYS A 103 -8.56 0.57 9.72
CA LYS A 103 -9.52 -0.28 9.01
C LYS A 103 -10.79 0.48 8.64
N GLU A 104 -11.39 1.20 9.58
CA GLU A 104 -12.59 1.99 9.31
C GLU A 104 -12.35 3.07 8.23
N SER A 105 -11.29 3.86 8.39
CA SER A 105 -10.91 4.90 7.42
C SER A 105 -10.63 4.31 6.03
N GLY A 106 -9.91 3.19 6.00
CA GLY A 106 -9.53 2.49 4.77
C GLY A 106 -10.72 1.91 4.02
N GLU A 107 -11.65 1.24 4.72
CA GLU A 107 -12.88 0.71 4.14
C GLU A 107 -13.75 1.81 3.52
N ASN A 108 -13.85 2.94 4.21
CA ASN A 108 -14.60 4.10 3.72
C ASN A 108 -13.97 4.70 2.46
N LEU A 109 -12.64 4.77 2.39
CA LEU A 109 -11.93 5.22 1.20
C LEU A 109 -12.08 4.23 0.04
N ILE A 110 -11.89 2.93 0.29
CA ILE A 110 -12.04 1.86 -0.71
C ILE A 110 -13.40 1.94 -1.40
N LYS A 111 -14.50 2.07 -0.63
CA LYS A 111 -15.85 2.21 -1.18
C LYS A 111 -16.00 3.42 -2.12
N LYS A 112 -15.29 4.51 -1.86
CA LYS A 112 -15.30 5.71 -2.73
C LYS A 112 -14.44 5.47 -3.97
N GLU A 113 -13.26 4.86 -3.82
CA GLU A 113 -12.30 4.64 -4.90
C GLU A 113 -12.77 3.59 -5.92
N VAL A 114 -13.44 2.52 -5.49
CA VAL A 114 -14.02 1.51 -6.39
C VAL A 114 -14.99 2.15 -7.40
N LYS A 115 -15.80 3.11 -6.94
CA LYS A 115 -16.77 3.84 -7.80
C LYS A 115 -16.08 4.72 -8.84
N LYS A 116 -14.82 5.12 -8.62
CA LYS A 116 -14.05 5.94 -9.55
C LYS A 116 -13.38 5.12 -10.67
N ILE A 117 -13.36 3.79 -10.57
CA ILE A 117 -12.83 2.92 -11.63
C ILE A 117 -13.71 3.09 -12.88
N PRO A 118 -13.19 3.55 -14.03
CA PRO A 118 -14.01 3.94 -15.18
C PRO A 118 -14.56 2.74 -15.98
N LYS A 119 -13.87 1.59 -15.95
CA LYS A 119 -14.28 0.39 -16.70
C LYS A 119 -15.09 -0.54 -15.81
N ASP A 120 -16.37 -0.75 -16.12
CA ASP A 120 -17.27 -1.58 -15.31
C ASP A 120 -16.72 -2.99 -15.09
N LYS A 121 -16.20 -3.63 -16.14
CA LYS A 121 -15.57 -4.95 -16.02
C LYS A 121 -14.39 -4.98 -15.03
N VAL A 122 -13.59 -3.91 -14.97
CA VAL A 122 -12.48 -3.82 -14.01
C VAL A 122 -13.03 -3.62 -12.59
N ARG A 123 -14.09 -2.81 -12.45
CA ARG A 123 -14.77 -2.58 -11.17
C ARG A 123 -15.35 -3.88 -10.61
N GLU A 124 -16.07 -4.65 -11.43
CA GLU A 124 -16.64 -5.96 -11.06
C GLU A 124 -15.55 -6.92 -10.56
N ILE A 125 -14.43 -7.02 -11.28
CA ILE A 125 -13.30 -7.86 -10.88
C ILE A 125 -12.71 -7.40 -9.53
N VAL A 126 -12.59 -6.09 -9.31
CA VAL A 126 -12.13 -5.56 -8.02
C VAL A 126 -13.10 -5.92 -6.91
N GLU A 127 -14.39 -5.72 -7.10
CA GLU A 127 -15.43 -6.05 -6.10
C GLU A 127 -15.42 -7.54 -5.74
N GLU A 128 -15.32 -8.43 -6.73
CA GLU A 128 -15.19 -9.87 -6.50
C GLU A 128 -13.93 -10.20 -5.67
N ARG A 129 -12.79 -9.60 -6.03
CA ARG A 129 -11.52 -9.84 -5.35
C ARG A 129 -11.48 -9.27 -3.94
N LEU A 130 -12.15 -8.15 -3.68
CA LEU A 130 -12.27 -7.60 -2.32
C LEU A 130 -13.01 -8.56 -1.38
N ILE A 131 -14.02 -9.28 -1.89
CA ILE A 131 -14.71 -10.34 -1.13
C ILE A 131 -13.75 -11.48 -0.84
N LYS A 132 -13.00 -11.93 -1.85
CA LYS A 132 -12.00 -13.01 -1.70
C LYS A 132 -10.88 -12.66 -0.72
N ILE A 133 -10.42 -11.40 -0.72
CA ILE A 133 -9.44 -10.92 0.25
C ILE A 133 -10.00 -10.96 1.66
N THR A 134 -11.26 -10.56 1.84
CA THR A 134 -11.93 -10.67 3.14
C THR A 134 -12.04 -12.13 3.60
N SER A 135 -12.16 -13.10 2.68
CA SER A 135 -12.14 -14.53 3.00
C SER A 135 -10.75 -15.16 3.15
N GLY A 136 -9.67 -14.38 3.09
CA GLY A 136 -8.30 -14.84 3.33
C GLY A 136 -7.45 -15.11 2.08
N GLU A 137 -7.99 -14.93 0.87
CA GLU A 137 -7.17 -15.00 -0.35
C GLU A 137 -6.29 -13.76 -0.47
N ARG A 138 -5.10 -13.88 -1.07
CA ARG A 138 -4.14 -12.78 -1.19
C ARG A 138 -3.51 -12.76 -2.58
N ASP A 139 -2.81 -11.68 -2.87
CA ASP A 139 -1.92 -11.48 -4.01
C ASP A 139 -2.63 -11.31 -5.37
N PHE A 140 -3.82 -10.71 -5.36
CA PHE A 140 -4.54 -10.38 -6.59
C PHE A 140 -3.88 -9.22 -7.34
N ARG A 141 -3.94 -9.28 -8.68
CA ARG A 141 -3.33 -8.26 -9.53
C ARG A 141 -3.98 -8.09 -10.91
N PHE A 142 -3.76 -6.93 -11.49
CA PHE A 142 -4.04 -6.55 -12.88
C PHE A 142 -2.76 -6.16 -13.60
#